data_AF-K2FKN3-F1
#
_entry.id   AF-K2FKN3-F1
#
_cell.length_a   1.000
_cell.length_b   1.000
_cell.length_c   1.000
_cell.angle_alpha   90.00
_cell.angle_beta   90.00
_cell.angle_gamma   90.00
#
_symmetry.space_group_name_H-M   'P 1'
#
loop_
_entity.id
_entity.type
_entity.pdbx_description
1 polymer ?
#
loop_
_entity_poly.entity_id
_entity_poly.type
_entity_poly.pdbx_seq_one_letter_code
_entity_poly.pdbx_strand_id
1 'polypeptide(L)'
;MSPIIATLIQIVFILLIAPLAPGLVRFVKARLQGRKGASPFLSYITLLTLLRKEMVISDVTSWIFRVAPFVVLGSSIALAMILPLIFTGGSLAQLSDFLVVAGILVVGSIFLVLGGLDAGSAFGGMGSSREITIATLLEPVVILIFSTLSFMANSSTIDGILKSQINFSEPYLLLSVIALILVALAENARYPVDNPATHLELTMVHEAMVLEYSGKYLALLEYASAIKLTVFSVLIANFLFPATLLNAFSWSAGNLLGAVFLAVMKIIVIMIGLAFLESMIVKMRFYRMSEYFSIAFVVAFLAMLVALLSSYNDTPIKYYIIFSIFTVISVVLLFGRVRLKAILRYYAFSSLSIAAIALSLISMVRKEEIIHLWIFAIFTIITKVLAVPYVISHIGHAKKSLTNLPSFLRPGKSYFLAIILLMLIYFTLKNISIVGLTEWNALLYTAVALIVLGITMMIIKRNIFSQIVGLLVIENGIAVFVLATVGSLPLMIEFGIFGVTVATAYILAILSAQINDLYGSTDTDDLRELSE
;
A
#
# COMPACT_ATOMS: atom_id res chain seq x y z
N MET A 1 32.15 0.14 19.79
CA MET A 1 31.70 0.78 21.06
C MET A 1 31.09 -0.28 21.95
N SER A 2 30.99 -0.08 23.27
CA SER A 2 30.08 -0.93 24.04
C SER A 2 28.66 -0.75 23.48
N PRO A 3 27.85 -1.82 23.38
CA PRO A 3 26.51 -1.75 22.82
C PRO A 3 25.60 -0.78 23.60
N ILE A 4 25.99 -0.44 24.83
CA ILE A 4 25.37 0.57 25.71
C ILE A 4 25.61 2.00 25.20
N ILE A 5 26.81 2.32 24.72
CA ILE A 5 27.08 3.67 24.21
C ILE A 5 26.34 3.88 22.88
N ALA A 6 26.26 2.85 22.04
CA ALA A 6 25.52 2.92 20.78
C ALA A 6 24.02 3.17 20.99
N THR A 7 23.40 2.49 21.96
CA THR A 7 21.99 2.74 22.32
C THR A 7 21.79 4.13 22.89
N LEU A 8 22.69 4.61 23.75
CA LEU A 8 22.62 5.96 24.33
C LEU A 8 22.70 7.05 23.25
N ILE A 9 23.64 6.92 22.30
CA ILE A 9 23.75 7.84 21.16
C ILE A 9 22.49 7.83 20.30
N GLN A 10 21.95 6.63 20.01
CA GLN A 10 20.72 6.49 19.23
C GLN A 10 19.55 7.22 19.89
N ILE A 11 19.35 7.01 21.19
CA ILE A 11 18.25 7.61 21.95
C ILE A 11 18.36 9.14 21.95
N VAL A 12 19.55 9.66 22.28
CA VAL A 12 19.78 11.10 22.29
C VAL A 12 19.52 11.70 20.91
N PHE A 13 19.97 11.03 19.84
CA PHE A 13 19.71 11.48 18.48
C PHE A 13 18.20 11.54 18.15
N ILE A 14 17.45 10.48 18.46
CA ILE A 14 16.01 10.42 18.15
C ILE A 14 15.24 11.47 18.95
N LEU A 15 15.54 11.62 20.24
CA LEU A 15 14.90 12.61 21.08
C LEU A 15 15.14 14.03 20.58
N LEU A 16 16.36 14.31 20.11
CA LEU A 16 16.69 15.61 19.53
C LEU A 16 15.99 15.83 18.20
N ILE A 17 15.86 14.83 17.33
CA ILE A 17 15.29 15.00 15.98
C ILE A 17 13.76 14.87 15.94
N ALA A 18 13.14 14.27 16.96
CA ALA A 18 11.70 14.01 17.02
C ALA A 18 10.82 15.23 16.67
N PRO A 19 11.03 16.43 17.25
CA PRO A 19 10.19 17.59 16.96
C PRO A 19 10.35 18.12 15.53
N LEU A 20 11.48 17.84 14.86
CA LEU A 20 11.74 18.29 13.50
C LEU A 20 10.81 17.60 12.49
N ALA A 21 10.46 16.33 12.71
CA ALA A 21 9.62 15.56 11.79
C ALA A 21 8.24 16.20 11.53
N PRO A 22 7.38 16.46 12.53
CA PRO A 22 6.10 17.11 12.27
C PRO A 22 6.27 18.54 11.74
N GLY A 23 7.35 19.24 12.12
CA GLY A 23 7.67 20.58 11.60
C GLY A 23 7.99 20.55 10.11
N LEU A 24 8.77 19.57 9.65
CA LEU A 24 9.14 19.37 8.26
C LEU A 24 7.93 19.04 7.40
N VAL A 25 7.02 18.18 7.88
CA VAL A 25 5.77 17.85 7.18
C VAL A 25 4.92 19.11 6.97
N ARG A 26 4.75 19.93 8.01
CA ARG A 26 4.00 21.21 7.92
C ARG A 26 4.65 22.19 6.95
N PHE A 27 5.98 22.30 6.97
CA PHE A 27 6.73 23.17 6.05
C PHE A 27 6.56 22.74 4.59
N VAL A 28 6.76 21.46 4.28
CA VAL A 28 6.65 20.92 2.92
C VAL A 28 5.21 21.03 2.41
N LYS A 29 4.21 20.72 3.23
CA LYS A 29 2.79 20.93 2.88
C LYS A 29 2.48 22.37 2.51
N ALA A 30 2.96 23.33 3.31
CA ALA A 30 2.73 24.73 3.03
C ALA A 30 3.32 25.13 1.68
N ARG A 31 4.54 24.66 1.37
CA ARG A 31 5.21 24.92 0.08
C ARG A 31 4.48 24.28 -1.10
N LEU A 32 4.02 23.04 -0.98
CA LEU A 32 3.23 22.35 -2.00
C LEU A 32 1.90 23.08 -2.28
N GLN A 33 1.35 23.78 -1.29
CA GLN A 33 0.14 24.59 -1.42
C GLN A 33 0.41 26.04 -1.88
N GLY A 34 1.65 26.37 -2.27
CA GLY A 34 2.03 27.73 -2.70
C GLY A 34 2.20 28.76 -1.58
N ARG A 35 2.23 28.34 -0.31
CA ARG A 35 2.43 29.20 0.87
C ARG A 35 3.89 29.14 1.34
N LYS A 36 4.40 30.21 1.99
CA LYS A 36 5.78 30.22 2.55
C LYS A 36 5.97 29.20 3.68
N GLY A 37 4.94 28.97 4.49
CA GLY A 37 4.98 28.03 5.62
C GLY A 37 5.82 28.51 6.81
N ALA A 38 5.56 27.92 7.99
CA ALA A 38 6.39 28.12 9.18
C ALA A 38 7.70 27.34 9.06
N SER A 39 8.76 27.80 9.72
CA SER A 39 10.05 27.10 9.72
C SER A 39 9.92 25.70 10.36
N PRO A 40 10.68 24.69 9.89
CA PRO A 40 10.65 23.35 10.49
C PRO A 40 11.02 23.33 11.98
N PHE A 41 11.83 24.31 12.43
CA PHE A 41 12.23 24.44 13.83
C PHE A 41 11.15 24.99 14.75
N LEU A 42 10.02 25.48 14.22
CA LEU A 42 8.93 26.03 15.04
C LEU A 42 8.42 25.00 16.07
N SER A 43 8.37 23.72 15.73
CA SER A 43 7.92 22.67 16.65
C SER A 43 8.73 22.60 17.96
N TYR A 44 10.03 22.91 17.92
CA TYR A 44 10.86 22.99 19.13
C TYR A 44 10.44 24.16 20.02
N ILE A 45 10.20 25.32 19.40
CA ILE A 45 9.79 26.53 20.11
C ILE A 45 8.40 26.32 20.72
N THR A 46 7.49 25.67 20.00
CA THR A 46 6.15 25.34 20.51
C THR A 46 6.23 24.43 21.74
N LEU A 47 7.02 23.35 21.68
CA LEU A 47 7.23 22.47 22.84
C LEU A 47 7.81 23.23 24.05
N LEU A 48 8.85 24.05 23.83
CA LEU A 48 9.45 24.87 24.89
C LEU A 48 8.44 25.88 25.47
N THR A 49 7.55 26.40 24.63
CA THR A 49 6.49 27.32 25.07
C THR A 49 5.45 26.58 25.91
N LEU A 50 5.01 25.39 25.49
CA LEU A 50 4.05 24.57 26.24
C LEU A 50 4.61 24.15 27.60
N LEU A 51 5.90 23.81 27.69
CA LEU A 51 6.56 23.47 28.97
C LEU A 51 6.61 24.62 29.96
N ARG A 52 6.55 25.87 29.49
CA ARG A 52 6.53 27.09 30.31
C ARG A 52 5.12 27.52 30.71
N LYS A 53 4.08 26.98 30.06
CA LYS A 53 2.69 27.33 30.38
C LYS A 53 2.24 26.63 31.66
N GLU A 54 1.36 27.32 32.38
CA GLU A 54 0.66 26.76 33.53
C GLU A 54 -0.30 25.66 33.10
N MET A 55 -0.52 24.70 34.00
CA MET A 55 -1.43 23.59 33.79
C MET A 55 -2.72 23.87 34.54
N VAL A 56 -3.83 23.73 33.83
CA VAL A 56 -5.18 23.67 34.39
C VAL A 56 -5.63 22.22 34.31
N ILE A 57 -5.94 21.64 35.47
CA ILE A 57 -6.42 20.27 35.60
C ILE A 57 -7.82 20.36 36.18
N SER A 58 -8.77 19.63 35.59
CA SER A 58 -10.14 19.60 36.06
C SER A 58 -10.28 18.76 37.33
N ASP A 59 -11.10 19.21 38.29
CA ASP A 59 -11.29 18.54 39.58
C ASP A 59 -12.01 17.19 39.48
N VAL A 60 -12.68 16.92 38.35
CA VAL A 60 -13.36 15.63 38.09
C VAL A 60 -12.40 14.53 37.61
N THR A 61 -11.16 14.87 37.28
CA THR A 61 -10.17 13.91 36.75
C THR A 61 -9.61 13.01 37.85
N SER A 62 -9.40 11.74 37.54
CA SER A 62 -8.77 10.79 38.46
C SER A 62 -7.24 10.86 38.37
N TRP A 63 -6.58 9.94 39.08
CA TRP A 63 -5.12 9.80 39.03
C TRP A 63 -4.62 9.40 37.63
N ILE A 64 -5.48 8.80 36.80
CA ILE A 64 -5.16 8.31 35.46
C ILE A 64 -4.78 9.47 34.54
N PHE A 65 -5.52 10.58 34.59
CA PHE A 65 -5.20 11.80 33.84
C PHE A 65 -3.78 12.32 34.10
N ARG A 66 -3.28 12.19 35.34
CA ARG A 66 -1.92 12.64 35.69
C ARG A 66 -0.84 11.67 35.23
N VAL A 67 -1.13 10.38 35.21
CA VAL A 67 -0.16 9.32 34.86
C VAL A 67 -0.09 9.10 33.35
N ALA A 68 -1.19 9.26 32.62
CA ALA A 68 -1.28 8.98 31.18
C ALA A 68 -0.18 9.67 30.34
N PRO A 69 0.10 10.98 30.48
CA PRO A 69 1.16 11.64 29.70
C PRO A 69 2.55 11.03 29.90
N PHE A 70 2.87 10.58 31.12
CA PHE A 70 4.16 9.97 31.43
C PHE A 70 4.28 8.56 30.85
N VAL A 71 3.20 7.78 30.88
CA VAL A 71 3.18 6.42 30.30
C VAL A 71 3.28 6.48 28.78
N VAL A 72 2.53 7.39 28.14
CA VAL A 72 2.55 7.57 26.67
C VAL A 72 3.91 8.06 26.18
N LEU A 73 4.55 8.97 26.92
CA LEU A 73 5.91 9.39 26.65
C LEU A 73 6.91 8.25 26.89
N GLY A 74 6.78 7.55 28.01
CA GLY A 74 7.62 6.40 28.37
C GLY A 74 7.58 5.28 27.34
N SER A 75 6.40 4.95 26.82
CA SER A 75 6.26 3.93 25.76
C SER A 75 6.93 4.39 24.46
N SER A 76 6.78 5.65 24.08
CA SER A 76 7.41 6.21 22.88
C SER A 76 8.94 6.24 22.99
N ILE A 77 9.48 6.57 24.18
CA ILE A 77 10.91 6.50 24.46
C ILE A 77 11.39 5.06 24.42
N ALA A 78 10.67 4.12 25.06
CA ALA A 78 11.02 2.70 25.06
C ALA A 78 11.15 2.15 23.63
N LEU A 79 10.25 2.53 22.72
CA LEU A 79 10.35 2.17 21.29
C LEU A 79 11.64 2.71 20.65
N ALA A 80 12.01 3.96 20.93
CA ALA A 80 13.26 4.54 20.43
C ALA A 80 14.52 3.86 20.98
N MET A 81 14.45 3.28 22.19
CA MET A 81 15.55 2.53 22.82
C MET A 81 15.70 1.11 22.23
N ILE A 82 14.58 0.44 22.01
CA ILE A 82 14.53 -0.99 21.67
C ILE A 82 14.72 -1.21 20.16
N LEU A 83 14.14 -0.35 19.32
CA LEU A 83 14.15 -0.57 17.88
C LEU A 83 15.52 -0.25 17.24
N PRO A 84 15.95 -1.02 16.23
CA PRO A 84 17.15 -0.73 15.46
C PRO A 84 16.92 0.45 14.51
N LEU A 85 17.37 1.65 14.91
CA LEU A 85 17.10 2.88 14.18
C LEU A 85 18.35 3.40 13.45
N ILE A 86 19.50 3.48 14.13
CA ILE A 86 20.78 3.89 13.54
C ILE A 86 21.78 2.73 13.52
N PHE A 87 21.81 1.96 14.62
CA PHE A 87 22.74 0.87 14.82
C PHE A 87 22.01 -0.45 14.92
N THR A 88 22.61 -1.50 14.37
CA THR A 88 22.20 -2.89 14.62
C THR A 88 23.08 -3.49 15.71
N GLY A 89 22.49 -4.34 16.57
CA GLY A 89 23.18 -4.99 17.70
C GLY A 89 23.42 -4.10 18.93
N GLY A 90 22.50 -3.18 19.22
CA GLY A 90 22.49 -2.44 20.49
C GLY A 90 22.27 -3.33 21.72
N SER A 91 22.53 -2.82 22.93
CA SER A 91 22.45 -3.63 24.16
C SER A 91 21.05 -4.16 24.45
N LEU A 92 20.02 -3.41 24.02
CA LEU A 92 18.60 -3.74 24.19
C LEU A 92 18.00 -4.43 22.96
N ALA A 93 18.81 -4.76 21.93
CA ALA A 93 18.33 -5.35 20.70
C ALA A 93 17.63 -6.71 20.91
N GLN A 94 18.02 -7.47 21.95
CA GLN A 94 17.35 -8.73 22.30
C GLN A 94 15.90 -8.52 22.77
N LEU A 95 15.56 -7.34 23.31
CA LEU A 95 14.20 -6.99 23.72
C LEU A 95 13.35 -6.50 22.54
N SER A 96 13.91 -6.39 21.33
CA SER A 96 13.20 -5.93 20.13
C SER A 96 12.34 -6.99 19.48
N ASP A 97 11.79 -7.94 20.26
CA ASP A 97 10.81 -8.88 19.78
C ASP A 97 9.56 -8.12 19.31
N PHE A 98 9.03 -8.47 18.14
CA PHE A 98 7.90 -7.76 17.56
C PHE A 98 6.64 -7.81 18.45
N LEU A 99 6.45 -8.87 19.24
CA LEU A 99 5.34 -8.96 20.21
C LEU A 99 5.53 -7.99 21.38
N VAL A 100 6.76 -7.84 21.86
CA VAL A 100 7.09 -6.88 22.93
C VAL A 100 6.88 -5.45 22.43
N VAL A 101 7.30 -5.15 21.21
CA VAL A 101 7.09 -3.84 20.57
C VAL A 101 5.61 -3.54 20.40
N ALA A 102 4.81 -4.52 19.95
CA ALA A 102 3.35 -4.38 19.87
C ALA A 102 2.73 -4.13 21.26
N GLY A 103 3.16 -4.86 22.29
CA GLY A 103 2.70 -4.65 23.67
C GLY A 103 3.00 -3.25 24.20
N ILE A 104 4.19 -2.70 23.93
CA ILE A 104 4.56 -1.32 24.33
C ILE A 104 3.65 -0.28 23.66
N LEU A 105 3.33 -0.47 22.38
CA LEU A 105 2.39 0.39 21.65
C LEU A 105 0.99 0.33 22.27
N VAL A 106 0.49 -0.88 22.56
CA VAL A 106 -0.83 -1.09 23.17
C VAL A 106 -0.92 -0.43 24.55
N VAL A 107 0.11 -0.56 25.39
CA VAL A 107 0.15 0.12 26.70
C VAL A 107 0.06 1.65 26.54
N GLY A 108 0.80 2.22 25.58
CA GLY A 108 0.69 3.65 25.26
C GLY A 108 -0.73 4.05 24.85
N SER A 109 -1.32 3.32 23.91
CA SER A 109 -2.67 3.61 23.40
C SER A 109 -3.76 3.45 24.48
N ILE A 110 -3.67 2.44 25.34
CA ILE A 110 -4.64 2.24 26.44
C ILE A 110 -4.63 3.44 27.39
N PHE A 111 -3.45 3.89 27.83
CA PHE A 111 -3.38 5.04 28.75
C PHE A 111 -3.82 6.34 28.08
N LEU A 112 -3.60 6.50 26.78
CA LEU A 112 -4.10 7.65 26.02
C LEU A 112 -5.64 7.64 25.97
N VAL A 113 -6.24 6.51 25.63
CA VAL A 113 -7.70 6.29 25.61
C VAL A 113 -8.32 6.50 26.99
N LEU A 114 -7.72 5.93 28.05
CA LEU A 114 -8.20 6.13 29.42
C LEU A 114 -8.08 7.60 29.85
N GLY A 115 -6.97 8.27 29.51
CA GLY A 115 -6.78 9.68 29.80
C GLY A 115 -7.79 10.59 29.09
N GLY A 116 -8.23 10.22 27.88
CA GLY A 116 -9.29 10.93 27.15
C GLY A 116 -10.69 10.69 27.75
N LEU A 117 -10.94 9.52 28.34
CA LEU A 117 -12.21 9.19 29.01
C LEU A 117 -12.33 9.82 30.41
N ASP A 118 -11.21 9.94 31.12
CA ASP A 118 -11.15 10.36 32.53
C ASP A 118 -11.66 11.79 32.76
N ALA A 119 -11.51 12.67 31.77
CA ALA A 119 -12.03 14.03 31.85
C ALA A 119 -13.57 14.13 31.72
N GLY A 120 -14.23 13.04 31.31
CA GLY A 120 -15.70 12.97 31.22
C GLY A 120 -16.33 13.84 30.13
N SER A 121 -15.53 14.36 29.18
CA SER A 121 -16.04 15.17 28.08
C SER A 121 -16.58 14.32 26.94
N ALA A 122 -17.63 14.81 26.26
CA ALA A 122 -18.26 14.08 25.15
C ALA A 122 -17.27 13.81 23.99
N PHE A 123 -16.32 14.72 23.77
CA PHE A 123 -15.30 14.58 22.73
C PHE A 123 -14.22 13.57 23.10
N GLY A 124 -13.73 13.60 24.34
CA GLY A 124 -12.78 12.61 24.84
C GLY A 124 -13.34 11.20 24.70
N GLY A 125 -14.61 10.99 25.05
CA GLY A 125 -15.30 9.71 24.87
C GLY A 125 -15.45 9.26 23.41
N MET A 126 -15.87 10.15 22.52
CA MET A 126 -15.99 9.84 21.08
C MET A 126 -14.63 9.55 20.44
N GLY A 127 -13.58 10.32 20.77
CA GLY A 127 -12.22 10.09 20.28
C GLY A 127 -11.66 8.75 20.74
N SER A 128 -11.79 8.48 22.04
CA SER A 128 -11.35 7.24 22.69
C SER A 128 -12.03 5.99 22.11
N SER A 129 -13.34 6.05 21.87
CA SER A 129 -14.10 4.97 21.22
C SER A 129 -13.62 4.68 19.79
N ARG A 130 -13.26 5.72 19.03
CA ARG A 130 -12.74 5.58 17.66
C ARG A 130 -11.32 5.04 17.65
N GLU A 131 -10.45 5.54 18.54
CA GLU A 131 -9.07 5.08 18.66
C GLU A 131 -8.99 3.60 19.01
N ILE A 132 -9.75 3.13 20.01
CA ILE A 132 -9.73 1.71 20.40
C ILE A 132 -10.24 0.80 19.27
N THR A 133 -11.25 1.27 18.51
CA THR A 133 -11.75 0.53 17.33
C THR A 133 -10.69 0.43 16.25
N ILE A 134 -9.95 1.51 15.99
CA ILE A 134 -8.85 1.54 15.01
C ILE A 134 -7.69 0.65 15.46
N ALA A 135 -7.25 0.77 16.71
CA ALA A 135 -6.15 -0.01 17.28
C ALA A 135 -6.44 -1.52 17.22
N THR A 136 -7.66 -1.93 17.57
CA THR A 136 -8.07 -3.34 17.53
C THR A 136 -8.03 -3.92 16.10
N LEU A 137 -8.34 -3.11 15.08
CA LEU A 137 -8.27 -3.54 13.67
C LEU A 137 -6.84 -3.57 13.13
N LEU A 138 -5.94 -2.76 13.70
CA LEU A 138 -4.53 -2.64 13.28
C LEU A 138 -3.64 -3.74 13.84
N GLU A 139 -3.89 -4.16 15.08
CA GLU A 139 -3.09 -5.17 15.79
C GLU A 139 -2.85 -6.47 14.99
N PRO A 140 -3.87 -7.14 14.41
CA PRO A 140 -3.63 -8.36 13.62
C PRO A 140 -2.78 -8.10 12.37
N VAL A 141 -2.83 -6.89 11.80
CA VAL A 141 -2.02 -6.52 10.64
C VAL A 141 -0.55 -6.36 11.03
N VAL A 142 -0.27 -5.73 12.17
CA VAL A 142 1.09 -5.60 12.73
C VAL A 142 1.71 -6.97 12.98
N ILE A 143 0.95 -7.86 13.64
CA ILE A 143 1.39 -9.22 13.96
C ILE A 143 1.70 -9.98 12.66
N LEU A 144 0.83 -9.91 11.65
CA LEU A 144 1.08 -10.54 10.36
C LEU A 144 2.38 -10.01 9.74
N ILE A 145 2.54 -8.69 9.57
CA ILE A 145 3.73 -8.08 8.95
C ILE A 145 5.03 -8.55 9.63
N PHE A 146 5.10 -8.51 10.96
CA PHE A 146 6.33 -8.91 11.63
C PHE A 146 6.50 -10.43 11.70
N SER A 147 5.42 -11.21 11.71
CA SER A 147 5.50 -12.67 11.62
C SER A 147 6.07 -13.14 10.26
N THR A 148 5.71 -12.47 9.15
CA THR A 148 6.25 -12.82 7.82
C THR A 148 7.74 -12.57 7.76
N LEU A 149 8.17 -11.40 8.23
CA LEU A 149 9.57 -10.99 8.25
C LEU A 149 10.37 -11.82 9.24
N SER A 150 9.81 -12.15 10.40
CA SER A 150 10.42 -13.00 11.42
C SER A 150 10.67 -14.42 10.92
N PHE A 151 9.67 -15.00 10.24
CA PHE A 151 9.76 -16.33 9.63
C PHE A 151 10.89 -16.38 8.59
N MET A 152 11.00 -15.37 7.73
CA MET A 152 12.05 -15.30 6.72
C MET A 152 13.44 -15.06 7.30
N ALA A 153 13.55 -14.22 8.32
CA ALA A 153 14.82 -13.90 8.95
C ALA A 153 15.30 -14.93 9.98
N ASN A 154 14.50 -15.96 10.29
CA ASN A 154 14.74 -16.92 11.38
C ASN A 154 15.04 -16.24 12.74
N SER A 155 14.40 -15.10 13.01
CA SER A 155 14.58 -14.32 14.24
C SER A 155 13.29 -13.61 14.62
N SER A 156 12.90 -13.65 15.90
CA SER A 156 11.77 -12.86 16.42
C SER A 156 12.12 -11.39 16.67
N THR A 157 13.41 -11.07 16.78
CA THR A 157 13.86 -9.70 17.02
C THR A 157 13.91 -8.89 15.73
N ILE A 158 13.38 -7.66 15.75
CA ILE A 158 13.44 -6.70 14.64
C ILE A 158 14.90 -6.36 14.28
N ASP A 159 15.82 -6.32 15.25
CA ASP A 159 17.26 -6.21 14.97
C ASP A 159 17.80 -7.39 14.15
N GLY A 160 17.42 -8.62 14.50
CA GLY A 160 17.78 -9.81 13.72
C GLY A 160 17.17 -9.80 12.32
N ILE A 161 15.94 -9.30 12.17
CA ILE A 161 15.28 -9.15 10.86
C ILE A 161 16.08 -8.19 9.96
N LEU A 162 16.49 -7.02 10.45
CA LEU A 162 17.27 -6.07 9.65
C LEU A 162 18.73 -6.51 9.40
N LYS A 163 19.28 -7.36 10.26
CA LYS A 163 20.60 -7.98 10.05
C LYS A 163 20.57 -9.06 8.98
N SER A 164 19.46 -9.79 8.85
CA SER A 164 19.28 -10.70 7.72
C SER A 164 19.38 -9.87 6.43
N GLN A 165 20.11 -10.35 5.42
CA GLN A 165 20.29 -9.61 4.18
C GLN A 165 18.95 -9.52 3.44
N ILE A 166 18.25 -8.41 3.65
CA ILE A 166 16.97 -8.12 3.02
C ILE A 166 17.20 -7.85 1.53
N ASN A 167 16.77 -8.77 0.67
CA ASN A 167 16.83 -8.62 -0.78
C ASN A 167 15.52 -8.02 -1.31
N PHE A 168 15.60 -6.86 -1.96
CA PHE A 168 14.44 -6.25 -2.65
C PHE A 168 13.90 -7.11 -3.79
N SER A 169 14.64 -8.11 -4.25
CA SER A 169 14.17 -9.07 -5.25
C SER A 169 13.01 -9.92 -4.75
N GLU A 170 12.80 -10.01 -3.44
CA GLU A 170 11.77 -10.83 -2.84
C GLU A 170 10.48 -10.01 -2.59
N PRO A 171 9.35 -10.38 -3.22
CA PRO A 171 8.15 -9.57 -3.16
C PRO A 171 7.44 -9.50 -1.81
N TYR A 172 7.63 -10.51 -0.94
CA TYR A 172 7.01 -10.49 0.38
C TYR A 172 7.47 -9.28 1.20
N LEU A 173 8.72 -8.83 0.99
CA LEU A 173 9.24 -7.63 1.65
C LEU A 173 8.47 -6.39 1.19
N LEU A 174 8.32 -6.19 -0.12
CA LEU A 174 7.62 -5.03 -0.67
C LEU A 174 6.17 -4.97 -0.15
N LEU A 175 5.48 -6.10 -0.16
CA LEU A 175 4.10 -6.19 0.36
C LEU A 175 4.05 -5.91 1.87
N SER A 176 4.99 -6.47 2.64
CA SER A 176 5.09 -6.21 4.08
C SER A 176 5.37 -4.73 4.37
N VAL A 177 6.23 -4.08 3.58
CA VAL A 177 6.52 -2.64 3.70
C VAL A 177 5.31 -1.79 3.32
N ILE A 178 4.57 -2.13 2.26
CA ILE A 178 3.33 -1.44 1.91
C ILE A 178 2.31 -1.55 3.04
N ALA A 179 2.11 -2.75 3.59
CA ALA A 179 1.21 -2.95 4.73
C ALA A 179 1.69 -2.17 5.96
N LEU A 180 2.99 -2.14 6.22
CA LEU A 180 3.59 -1.37 7.31
C LEU A 180 3.38 0.14 7.13
N ILE A 181 3.48 0.66 5.91
CA ILE A 181 3.17 2.07 5.62
C ILE A 181 1.70 2.36 5.93
N LEU A 182 0.77 1.49 5.52
CA LEU A 182 -0.66 1.67 5.80
C LEU A 182 -0.94 1.67 7.31
N VAL A 183 -0.32 0.75 8.06
CA VAL A 183 -0.44 0.69 9.51
C VAL A 183 0.19 1.91 10.17
N ALA A 184 1.39 2.33 9.75
CA ALA A 184 2.09 3.48 10.31
C ALA A 184 1.31 4.80 10.10
N LEU A 185 0.61 4.96 8.97
CA LEU A 185 -0.26 6.12 8.75
C LEU A 185 -1.42 6.16 9.74
N ALA A 186 -1.98 5.00 10.07
CA ALA A 186 -3.08 4.89 11.01
C ALA A 186 -2.62 5.10 12.47
N GLU A 187 -1.56 4.42 12.89
CA GLU A 187 -0.98 4.52 14.24
C GLU A 187 -0.46 5.93 14.60
N ASN A 188 -0.07 6.72 13.60
CA ASN A 188 0.39 8.09 13.78
C ASN A 188 -0.69 9.15 13.50
N ALA A 189 -1.97 8.73 13.43
CA ALA A 189 -3.12 9.60 13.20
C ALA A 189 -2.95 10.54 11.98
N ARG A 190 -2.43 9.99 10.87
CA ARG A 190 -2.20 10.73 9.60
C ARG A 190 -3.23 10.38 8.54
N TYR A 191 -3.21 11.15 7.45
CA TYR A 191 -4.08 10.88 6.31
C TYR A 191 -3.78 9.51 5.72
N PRO A 192 -4.80 8.72 5.32
CA PRO A 192 -6.22 9.05 5.24
C PRO A 192 -7.03 8.87 6.54
N VAL A 193 -6.43 8.33 7.60
CA VAL A 193 -7.10 7.86 8.81
C VAL A 193 -7.59 9.03 9.67
N ASP A 194 -6.69 9.93 10.03
CA ASP A 194 -7.01 11.14 10.78
C ASP A 194 -6.31 12.37 10.19
N ASN A 195 -6.74 13.57 10.61
CA ASN A 195 -6.11 14.82 10.24
C ASN A 195 -5.65 15.55 11.52
N PRO A 196 -4.33 15.67 11.75
CA PRO A 196 -3.79 16.35 12.92
C PRO A 196 -3.96 17.88 12.88
N ALA A 197 -4.48 18.44 11.79
CA ALA A 197 -4.79 19.87 11.68
C ALA A 197 -6.28 20.18 11.85
N THR A 198 -7.15 19.16 12.02
CA THR A 198 -8.58 19.38 12.18
C THR A 198 -8.91 19.55 13.66
N HIS A 199 -9.37 20.74 14.04
CA HIS A 199 -10.01 20.99 15.35
C HIS A 199 -11.55 20.95 15.27
N LEU A 200 -12.11 20.31 14.24
CA LEU A 200 -13.56 20.12 14.09
C LEU A 200 -14.01 18.93 14.94
N GLU A 201 -14.48 19.26 16.13
CA GLU A 201 -15.10 18.45 17.18
C GLU A 201 -15.65 17.07 16.76
N LEU A 202 -16.53 17.02 15.77
CA LEU A 202 -17.22 15.77 15.40
C LEU A 202 -16.35 14.75 14.66
N THR A 203 -15.26 15.18 14.02
CA THR A 203 -14.42 14.30 13.20
C THR A 203 -13.12 13.91 13.86
N MET A 204 -12.75 14.54 14.98
CA MET A 204 -11.48 14.30 15.66
C MET A 204 -11.41 12.86 16.20
N VAL A 205 -10.20 12.26 16.13
CA VAL A 205 -9.86 11.02 16.83
C VAL A 205 -8.76 11.32 17.84
N HIS A 206 -7.54 11.58 17.36
CA HIS A 206 -6.39 11.82 18.24
C HIS A 206 -6.53 13.12 19.02
N GLU A 207 -6.83 14.21 18.31
CA GLU A 207 -6.93 15.55 18.91
C GLU A 207 -8.02 15.60 20.00
N ALA A 208 -9.13 14.87 19.82
CA ALA A 208 -10.23 14.80 20.78
C ALA A 208 -9.82 14.24 22.14
N MET A 209 -8.88 13.30 22.17
CA MET A 209 -8.40 12.69 23.42
C MET A 209 -7.45 13.61 24.19
N VAL A 210 -6.86 14.60 23.51
CA VAL A 210 -5.84 15.49 24.07
C VAL A 210 -6.40 16.87 24.47
N LEU A 211 -7.63 17.20 24.08
CA LEU A 211 -8.25 18.53 24.28
C LEU A 211 -8.22 19.08 25.71
N GLU A 212 -8.36 18.20 26.70
CA GLU A 212 -8.45 18.57 28.12
C GLU A 212 -7.06 18.78 28.75
N TYR A 213 -5.99 18.39 28.06
CA TYR A 213 -4.62 18.56 28.55
C TYR A 213 -4.10 19.96 28.24
N SER A 214 -3.40 20.53 29.23
CA SER A 214 -2.81 21.86 29.13
C SER A 214 -1.37 21.89 29.64
N GLY A 215 -0.63 22.94 29.25
CA GLY A 215 0.74 23.19 29.69
C GLY A 215 1.69 22.02 29.44
N LYS A 216 2.34 21.54 30.51
CA LYS A 216 3.39 20.51 30.44
C LYS A 216 2.86 19.14 30.01
N TYR A 217 1.66 18.75 30.42
CA TYR A 217 1.09 17.44 30.02
C TYR A 217 0.80 17.38 28.53
N LEU A 218 0.27 18.46 27.95
CA LEU A 218 0.10 18.58 26.51
C LEU A 218 1.45 18.48 25.78
N ALA A 219 2.49 19.15 26.30
CA ALA A 219 3.83 19.07 25.72
C ALA A 219 4.38 17.63 25.70
N LEU A 220 4.16 16.85 26.77
CA LEU A 220 4.59 15.45 26.85
C LEU A 220 3.87 14.58 25.81
N LEU A 221 2.55 14.76 25.65
CA LEU A 221 1.74 14.01 24.68
C LEU A 221 2.11 14.36 23.23
N GLU A 222 2.26 15.65 22.90
CA GLU A 222 2.71 16.08 21.57
C GLU A 222 4.12 15.57 21.27
N TYR A 223 5.02 15.59 22.26
CA TYR A 223 6.38 15.09 22.10
C TYR A 223 6.40 13.56 21.92
N ALA A 224 5.58 12.82 22.66
CA ALA A 224 5.41 11.38 22.48
C ALA A 224 4.93 11.04 21.06
N SER A 225 3.93 11.76 20.55
CA SER A 225 3.44 11.62 19.16
C SER A 225 4.54 11.94 18.13
N ALA A 226 5.36 12.96 18.38
CA ALA A 226 6.50 13.30 17.52
C ALA A 226 7.58 12.20 17.51
N ILE A 227 7.91 11.63 18.68
CA ILE A 227 8.84 10.49 18.79
C ILE A 227 8.28 9.29 18.01
N LYS A 228 7.02 8.90 18.27
CA LYS A 228 6.36 7.78 17.60
C LYS A 228 6.43 7.94 16.07
N LEU A 229 6.09 9.12 15.55
CA LEU A 229 6.18 9.42 14.11
C LEU A 229 7.60 9.25 13.57
N THR A 230 8.63 9.74 14.27
CA THR A 230 10.02 9.55 13.84
C THR A 230 10.47 8.11 13.86
N VAL A 231 10.12 7.36 14.90
CA VAL A 231 10.50 5.95 15.05
C VAL A 231 9.90 5.12 13.92
N PHE A 232 8.60 5.25 13.64
CA PHE A 232 7.96 4.55 12.53
C PHE A 232 8.56 4.94 11.18
N SER A 233 8.86 6.22 10.99
CA SER A 233 9.46 6.71 9.73
C SER A 233 10.84 6.14 9.51
N VAL A 234 11.72 6.16 10.53
CA VAL A 234 13.06 5.58 10.42
C VAL A 234 12.99 4.06 10.23
N LEU A 235 12.08 3.38 10.93
CA LEU A 235 11.88 1.94 10.79
C LEU A 235 11.48 1.57 9.36
N ILE A 236 10.53 2.28 8.75
CA ILE A 236 10.16 2.10 7.33
C ILE A 236 11.36 2.38 6.40
N ALA A 237 12.12 3.45 6.65
CA ALA A 237 13.34 3.74 5.89
C ALA A 237 14.40 2.63 6.01
N ASN A 238 14.49 1.97 7.16
CA ASN A 238 15.45 0.90 7.39
C ASN A 238 15.08 -0.37 6.61
N PHE A 239 13.78 -0.68 6.50
CA PHE A 239 13.31 -1.76 5.62
C PHE A 239 13.47 -1.43 4.12
N LEU A 240 13.34 -0.15 3.73
CA LEU A 240 13.52 0.29 2.33
C LEU A 240 14.99 0.48 1.92
N PHE A 241 15.88 0.75 2.87
CA PHE A 241 17.31 0.96 2.61
C PHE A 241 18.16 0.35 3.74
N PRO A 242 18.26 -0.99 3.79
CA PRO A 242 18.96 -1.71 4.87
C PRO A 242 20.47 -1.48 4.86
N ALA A 243 21.08 -1.25 3.68
CA ALA A 243 22.52 -1.08 3.49
C ALA A 243 23.16 0.12 4.21
N THR A 244 22.36 0.94 4.88
CA THR A 244 22.80 2.17 5.57
C THR A 244 22.89 2.01 7.09
N LEU A 245 22.50 0.85 7.63
CA LEU A 245 22.66 0.53 9.04
C LEU A 245 24.10 0.13 9.35
N LEU A 246 24.63 0.63 10.46
CA LEU A 246 25.95 0.24 10.94
C LEU A 246 25.85 -0.82 12.02
N ASN A 247 26.73 -1.82 11.93
CA ASN A 247 26.97 -2.75 13.02
C ASN A 247 27.62 -2.00 14.20
N ALA A 248 27.07 -2.15 15.41
CA ALA A 248 27.56 -1.49 16.63
C ALA A 248 29.05 -1.79 16.95
N PHE A 249 29.61 -2.86 16.38
CA PHE A 249 30.99 -3.31 16.62
C PHE A 249 32.04 -2.69 15.69
N SER A 250 31.69 -2.25 14.48
CA SER A 250 32.62 -1.68 13.49
C SER A 250 32.71 -0.16 13.62
N TRP A 251 33.44 0.33 14.61
CA TRP A 251 33.51 1.76 14.91
C TRP A 251 34.67 2.46 14.18
N SER A 252 34.32 3.55 13.49
CA SER A 252 35.23 4.63 13.09
C SER A 252 34.44 5.93 13.22
N ALA A 253 35.08 7.02 13.66
CA ALA A 253 34.42 8.33 13.79
C ALA A 253 33.77 8.79 12.47
N GLY A 254 34.39 8.46 11.34
CA GLY A 254 33.83 8.71 10.00
C GLY A 254 32.55 7.92 9.73
N ASN A 255 32.47 6.67 10.17
CA ASN A 255 31.28 5.84 9.99
C ASN A 255 30.11 6.39 10.82
N LEU A 256 30.35 6.81 12.06
CA LEU A 256 29.29 7.34 12.92
C LEU A 256 28.67 8.62 12.34
N LEU A 257 29.50 9.56 11.87
CA LEU A 257 29.02 10.76 11.17
C LEU A 257 28.24 10.39 9.90
N GLY A 258 28.72 9.41 9.13
CA GLY A 258 28.03 8.89 7.96
C GLY A 258 26.65 8.31 8.28
N ALA A 259 26.51 7.50 9.34
CA ALA A 259 25.23 6.90 9.72
C ALA A 259 24.23 7.94 10.24
N VAL A 260 24.68 8.89 11.04
CA VAL A 260 23.84 9.99 11.51
C VAL A 260 23.36 10.82 10.31
N PHE A 261 24.26 11.17 9.39
CA PHE A 261 23.91 11.90 8.17
C PHE A 261 22.88 11.14 7.33
N LEU A 262 23.09 9.84 7.09
CA LEU A 262 22.16 9.00 6.35
C LEU A 262 20.80 8.86 7.06
N ALA A 263 20.78 8.75 8.38
CA ALA A 263 19.55 8.71 9.17
C ALA A 263 18.75 10.02 9.05
N VAL A 264 19.42 11.18 9.12
CA VAL A 264 18.77 12.49 8.88
C VAL A 264 18.19 12.56 7.47
N MET A 265 18.97 12.15 6.46
CA MET A 265 18.50 12.15 5.07
C MET A 265 17.29 11.24 4.87
N LYS A 266 17.27 10.05 5.48
CA LYS A 266 16.13 9.13 5.49
C LYS A 266 14.87 9.78 6.07
N ILE A 267 14.99 10.43 7.22
CA ILE A 267 13.88 11.14 7.86
C ILE A 267 13.35 12.22 6.93
N ILE A 268 14.24 13.04 6.33
CA ILE A 268 13.83 14.12 5.42
C ILE A 268 13.06 13.57 4.22
N VAL A 269 13.58 12.51 3.57
CA VAL A 269 12.95 11.90 2.40
C VAL A 269 11.57 11.35 2.73
N ILE A 270 11.43 10.61 3.84
CA ILE A 270 10.14 10.05 4.25
C ILE A 270 9.16 11.13 4.67
N MET A 271 9.58 12.18 5.38
CA MET A 271 8.70 13.28 5.77
C MET A 271 8.21 14.08 4.56
N ILE A 272 9.06 14.28 3.54
CA ILE A 272 8.65 14.87 2.26
C ILE A 272 7.63 13.97 1.56
N GLY A 273 7.87 12.65 1.54
CA GLY A 273 6.93 11.68 1.00
C GLY A 273 5.58 11.70 1.72
N LEU A 274 5.58 11.73 3.05
CA LEU A 274 4.39 11.87 3.88
C LEU A 274 3.65 13.18 3.57
N ALA A 275 4.35 14.31 3.49
CA ALA A 275 3.75 15.60 3.16
C ALA A 275 3.11 15.61 1.77
N PHE A 276 3.73 14.93 0.80
CA PHE A 276 3.17 14.76 -0.55
C PHE A 276 1.90 13.92 -0.51
N LEU A 277 1.92 12.76 0.16
CA LEU A 277 0.76 11.89 0.33
C LEU A 277 -0.40 12.62 1.02
N GLU A 278 -0.12 13.29 2.14
CA GLU A 278 -1.12 14.07 2.88
C GLU A 278 -1.63 15.31 2.10
N SER A 279 -0.97 15.73 1.02
CA SER A 279 -1.44 16.81 0.14
C SER A 279 -2.29 16.30 -1.03
N MET A 280 -2.13 15.03 -1.41
CA MET A 280 -2.88 14.39 -2.49
C MET A 280 -4.16 13.70 -1.99
N ILE A 281 -4.18 13.29 -0.72
CA ILE A 281 -5.23 12.46 -0.13
C ILE A 281 -6.12 13.28 0.81
N VAL A 282 -7.42 12.97 0.83
CA VAL A 282 -8.40 13.55 1.75
C VAL A 282 -8.70 12.55 2.88
N LYS A 283 -9.03 13.06 4.07
CA LYS A 283 -9.45 12.25 5.22
C LYS A 283 -10.66 11.37 4.85
N MET A 284 -10.57 10.08 5.15
CA MET A 284 -11.64 9.12 4.96
C MET A 284 -12.69 9.25 6.06
N ARG A 285 -13.95 8.95 5.73
CA ARG A 285 -15.01 8.86 6.75
C ARG A 285 -14.77 7.65 7.64
N PHE A 286 -15.05 7.77 8.93
CA PHE A 286 -14.84 6.71 9.93
C PHE A 286 -15.44 5.35 9.49
N TYR A 287 -16.63 5.34 8.89
CA TYR A 287 -17.27 4.10 8.41
C TYR A 287 -16.49 3.35 7.30
N ARG A 288 -15.61 4.04 6.57
CA ARG A 288 -14.74 3.42 5.53
C ARG A 288 -13.38 3.02 6.07
N MET A 289 -13.12 3.22 7.36
CA MET A 289 -11.87 2.81 7.99
C MET A 289 -11.71 1.30 8.01
N SER A 290 -12.82 0.56 8.18
CA SER A 290 -12.81 -0.90 8.05
C SER A 290 -12.34 -1.36 6.67
N GLU A 291 -12.71 -0.66 5.60
CA GLU A 291 -12.23 -0.95 4.24
C GLU A 291 -10.71 -0.74 4.14
N TYR A 292 -10.20 0.35 4.72
CA TYR A 292 -8.76 0.65 4.74
C TYR A 292 -7.95 -0.43 5.46
N PHE A 293 -8.38 -0.83 6.65
CA PHE A 293 -7.70 -1.89 7.43
C PHE A 293 -7.85 -3.27 6.80
N SER A 294 -8.98 -3.54 6.13
CA SER A 294 -9.14 -4.77 5.36
C SER A 294 -8.12 -4.85 4.21
N ILE A 295 -7.83 -3.73 3.54
CA ILE A 295 -6.79 -3.68 2.51
C ILE A 295 -5.42 -3.95 3.13
N ALA A 296 -5.09 -3.28 4.24
CA ALA A 296 -3.82 -3.50 4.93
C ALA A 296 -3.63 -4.96 5.38
N PHE A 297 -4.69 -5.56 5.95
CA PHE A 297 -4.73 -6.96 6.34
C PHE A 297 -4.52 -7.90 5.16
N VAL A 298 -5.23 -7.70 4.04
CA VAL A 298 -5.10 -8.55 2.85
C VAL A 298 -3.69 -8.46 2.27
N VAL A 299 -3.09 -7.25 2.23
CA VAL A 299 -1.71 -7.08 1.75
C VAL A 299 -0.71 -7.79 2.67
N ALA A 300 -0.85 -7.65 3.99
CA ALA A 300 -0.01 -8.35 4.97
C ALA A 300 -0.17 -9.88 4.89
N PHE A 301 -1.40 -10.36 4.75
CA PHE A 301 -1.69 -11.78 4.61
C PHE A 301 -1.13 -12.35 3.30
N LEU A 302 -1.23 -11.61 2.19
CA LEU A 302 -0.63 -12.00 0.92
C LEU A 302 0.90 -12.06 1.02
N ALA A 303 1.52 -11.10 1.73
CA ALA A 303 2.94 -11.17 2.03
C ALA A 303 3.31 -12.46 2.79
N MET A 304 2.46 -12.88 3.75
CA MET A 304 2.67 -14.11 4.53
C MET A 304 2.58 -15.35 3.66
N LEU A 305 1.56 -15.43 2.81
CA LEU A 305 1.39 -16.55 1.90
C LEU A 305 2.56 -16.65 0.92
N VAL A 306 3.00 -15.51 0.35
CA VAL A 306 4.16 -15.47 -0.55
C VAL A 306 5.40 -15.94 0.20
N ALA A 307 5.61 -15.47 1.44
CA ALA A 307 6.74 -15.90 2.23
C ALA A 307 6.71 -17.41 2.50
N LEU A 308 5.59 -17.94 3.00
CA LEU A 308 5.44 -19.35 3.33
C LEU A 308 5.60 -20.25 2.10
N LEU A 309 5.00 -19.88 0.97
CA LEU A 309 5.12 -20.64 -0.29
C LEU A 309 6.54 -20.58 -0.87
N SER A 310 7.22 -19.44 -0.73
CA SER A 310 8.61 -19.27 -1.15
C SER A 310 9.55 -20.16 -0.34
N SER A 311 9.32 -20.28 0.96
CA SER A 311 10.08 -21.18 1.83
C SER A 311 9.75 -22.66 1.59
N TYR A 312 8.48 -22.99 1.35
CA TYR A 312 8.07 -24.38 1.14
C TYR A 312 8.64 -25.01 -0.14
N ASN A 313 8.81 -24.21 -1.21
CA ASN A 313 9.30 -24.70 -2.50
C ASN A 313 10.81 -24.50 -2.70
N ASP A 314 11.54 -24.01 -1.69
CA ASP A 314 12.97 -23.62 -1.76
C ASP A 314 13.35 -22.74 -2.96
N THR A 315 12.35 -22.10 -3.58
CA THR A 315 12.49 -21.28 -4.79
C THR A 315 11.86 -19.92 -4.52
N PRO A 316 12.64 -18.82 -4.65
CA PRO A 316 12.12 -17.49 -4.35
C PRO A 316 10.98 -17.16 -5.30
N ILE A 317 9.81 -16.85 -4.74
CA ILE A 317 8.69 -16.32 -5.54
C ILE A 317 9.11 -14.97 -6.08
N LYS A 318 9.04 -14.81 -7.40
CA LYS A 318 9.47 -13.59 -8.10
C LYS A 318 8.29 -12.65 -8.36
N TYR A 319 8.59 -11.38 -8.61
CA TYR A 319 7.57 -10.34 -8.81
C TYR A 319 6.57 -10.63 -9.94
N TYR A 320 7.02 -11.23 -11.05
CA TYR A 320 6.11 -11.54 -12.16
C TYR A 320 4.96 -12.46 -11.75
N ILE A 321 5.18 -13.36 -10.79
CA ILE A 321 4.15 -14.29 -10.30
C ILE A 321 3.03 -13.52 -9.58
N ILE A 322 3.37 -12.50 -8.79
CA ILE A 322 2.38 -11.69 -8.07
C ILE A 322 1.61 -10.79 -9.01
N PHE A 323 2.31 -10.15 -9.94
CA PHE A 323 1.62 -9.35 -10.96
C PHE A 323 0.72 -10.23 -11.83
N SER A 324 1.12 -11.47 -12.14
CA SER A 324 0.28 -12.49 -12.78
C SER A 324 -0.98 -12.84 -11.96
N ILE A 325 -0.88 -12.95 -10.64
CA ILE A 325 -2.06 -13.16 -9.79
C ILE A 325 -2.97 -11.93 -9.84
N PHE A 326 -2.40 -10.72 -9.79
CA PHE A 326 -3.17 -9.47 -9.88
C PHE A 326 -3.87 -9.29 -11.23
N THR A 327 -3.25 -9.67 -12.35
CA THR A 327 -3.91 -9.63 -13.67
C THR A 327 -5.15 -10.52 -13.67
N VAL A 328 -5.03 -11.78 -13.23
CA VAL A 328 -6.13 -12.73 -13.20
C VAL A 328 -7.25 -12.27 -12.26
N ILE A 329 -6.91 -11.84 -11.04
CA ILE A 329 -7.90 -11.33 -10.08
C ILE A 329 -8.65 -10.13 -10.66
N SER A 330 -7.94 -9.21 -11.32
CA SER A 330 -8.55 -8.03 -11.95
C SER A 330 -9.58 -8.43 -13.00
N VAL A 331 -9.27 -9.44 -13.82
CA VAL A 331 -10.19 -9.94 -14.84
C VAL A 331 -11.36 -10.69 -14.23
N VAL A 332 -11.14 -11.53 -13.21
CA VAL A 332 -12.26 -12.16 -12.47
C VAL A 332 -13.19 -11.09 -11.92
N LEU A 333 -12.64 -10.02 -11.33
CA LEU A 333 -13.44 -8.91 -10.79
C LEU A 333 -14.30 -8.21 -11.84
N LEU A 334 -13.92 -8.20 -13.13
CA LEU A 334 -14.73 -7.66 -14.23
C LEU A 334 -16.08 -8.35 -14.38
N PHE A 335 -16.16 -9.67 -14.12
CA PHE A 335 -17.35 -10.48 -14.39
C PHE A 335 -18.59 -9.99 -13.65
N GLY A 336 -18.42 -9.55 -12.39
CA GLY A 336 -19.52 -9.06 -11.56
C GLY A 336 -19.79 -7.56 -11.66
N ARG A 337 -19.07 -6.81 -12.49
CA ARG A 337 -19.31 -5.37 -12.65
C ARG A 337 -20.31 -5.09 -13.76
N VAL A 338 -21.21 -4.15 -13.45
CA VAL A 338 -22.34 -3.74 -14.29
C VAL A 338 -22.17 -2.30 -14.81
N ARG A 339 -21.26 -1.52 -14.20
CA ARG A 339 -20.97 -0.13 -14.58
C ARG A 339 -19.74 -0.06 -15.49
N LEU A 340 -19.86 0.59 -16.65
CA LEU A 340 -18.76 0.76 -17.61
C LEU A 340 -17.50 1.35 -16.97
N LYS A 341 -17.64 2.40 -16.14
CA LYS A 341 -16.50 3.01 -15.43
C LYS A 341 -15.76 2.04 -14.51
N ALA A 342 -16.49 1.10 -13.87
CA ALA A 342 -15.84 0.09 -13.03
C ALA A 342 -15.12 -0.94 -13.90
N ILE A 343 -15.77 -1.42 -14.97
CA ILE A 343 -15.18 -2.36 -15.94
C ILE A 343 -13.87 -1.80 -16.51
N LEU A 344 -13.87 -0.55 -17.00
CA LEU A 344 -12.67 0.08 -17.54
C LEU A 344 -11.54 0.23 -16.51
N ARG A 345 -11.86 0.52 -15.25
CA ARG A 345 -10.84 0.61 -14.17
C ARG A 345 -10.17 -0.74 -13.89
N TYR A 346 -10.94 -1.82 -13.80
CA TYR A 346 -10.37 -3.16 -13.58
C TYR A 346 -9.58 -3.64 -14.81
N TYR A 347 -10.04 -3.32 -16.03
CA TYR A 347 -9.26 -3.58 -17.25
C TYR A 347 -7.93 -2.81 -17.23
N ALA A 348 -7.95 -1.52 -16.91
CA ALA A 348 -6.74 -0.70 -16.81
C ALA A 348 -5.78 -1.25 -15.73
N PHE A 349 -6.30 -1.68 -14.58
CA PHE A 349 -5.47 -2.28 -13.51
C PHE A 349 -4.89 -3.65 -13.92
N SER A 350 -5.64 -4.46 -14.67
CA SER A 350 -5.11 -5.68 -15.30
C SER A 350 -3.98 -5.36 -16.28
N SER A 351 -4.17 -4.38 -17.17
CA SER A 351 -3.15 -4.00 -18.16
C SER A 351 -1.91 -3.38 -17.50
N LEU A 352 -2.08 -2.60 -16.43
CA LEU A 352 -0.98 -2.08 -15.61
C LEU A 352 -0.18 -3.22 -14.98
N SER A 353 -0.87 -4.25 -14.49
CA SER A 353 -0.23 -5.44 -13.91
C SER A 353 0.58 -6.20 -14.97
N ILE A 354 0.13 -6.26 -16.23
CA ILE A 354 0.90 -6.84 -17.35
C ILE A 354 2.17 -6.02 -17.64
N ALA A 355 2.08 -4.69 -17.62
CA ALA A 355 3.27 -3.85 -17.75
C ALA A 355 4.28 -4.09 -16.61
N ALA A 356 3.77 -4.28 -15.38
CA ALA A 356 4.61 -4.61 -14.23
C ALA A 356 5.26 -6.00 -14.32
N ILE A 357 4.58 -6.99 -14.93
CA ILE A 357 5.19 -8.29 -15.30
C ILE A 357 6.42 -8.04 -16.18
N ALA A 358 6.26 -7.30 -17.29
CA ALA A 358 7.36 -7.03 -18.22
C ALA A 358 8.55 -6.34 -17.52
N LEU A 359 8.29 -5.34 -16.66
CA LEU A 359 9.34 -4.69 -15.88
C LEU A 359 10.06 -5.63 -14.92
N SER A 360 9.34 -6.55 -14.29
CA SER A 360 9.95 -7.52 -13.36
C SER A 360 10.87 -8.53 -14.05
N LEU A 361 10.61 -8.84 -15.34
CA LEU A 361 11.44 -9.74 -16.14
C LEU A 361 12.80 -9.13 -16.51
N ILE A 362 12.94 -7.80 -16.51
CA ILE A 362 14.18 -7.10 -16.92
C ILE A 362 15.42 -7.61 -16.16
N SER A 363 15.27 -7.90 -14.87
CA SER A 363 16.37 -8.37 -14.03
C SER A 363 16.86 -9.80 -14.35
N MET A 364 16.12 -10.52 -15.20
CA MET A 364 16.25 -11.95 -15.43
C MET A 364 16.64 -12.30 -16.86
N VAL A 365 16.60 -11.32 -17.75
CA VAL A 365 16.70 -11.51 -19.19
C VAL A 365 18.04 -10.92 -19.69
N ARG A 366 18.52 -11.40 -20.85
CA ARG A 366 19.76 -10.92 -21.47
C ARG A 366 19.69 -9.43 -21.80
N LYS A 367 20.86 -8.77 -21.82
CA LYS A 367 20.99 -7.31 -22.03
C LYS A 367 20.31 -6.78 -23.30
N GLU A 368 20.29 -7.57 -24.37
CA GLU A 368 19.70 -7.19 -25.66
C GLU A 368 18.16 -7.07 -25.59
N GLU A 369 17.51 -7.83 -24.72
CA GLU A 369 16.05 -7.89 -24.62
C GLU A 369 15.47 -6.91 -23.57
N ILE A 370 16.34 -6.29 -22.75
CA ILE A 370 15.93 -5.30 -21.73
C ILE A 370 15.19 -4.13 -22.38
N ILE A 371 15.66 -3.66 -23.53
CA ILE A 371 15.07 -2.53 -24.25
C ILE A 371 13.65 -2.89 -24.72
N HIS A 372 13.45 -4.12 -25.20
CA HIS A 372 12.16 -4.61 -25.66
C HIS A 372 11.14 -4.61 -24.52
N LEU A 373 11.51 -5.11 -23.34
CA LEU A 373 10.64 -5.12 -22.16
C LEU A 373 10.24 -3.71 -21.67
N TRP A 374 11.17 -2.75 -21.71
CA TRP A 374 10.86 -1.35 -21.39
C TRP A 374 9.88 -0.74 -22.38
N ILE A 375 10.10 -0.94 -23.68
CA ILE A 375 9.21 -0.46 -24.75
C ILE A 375 7.83 -1.08 -24.56
N PHE A 376 7.75 -2.40 -24.38
CA PHE A 376 6.50 -3.12 -24.16
C PHE A 376 5.73 -2.56 -22.95
N ALA A 377 6.40 -2.35 -21.81
CA ALA A 377 5.77 -1.82 -20.60
C ALA A 377 5.22 -0.41 -20.81
N ILE A 378 6.01 0.49 -21.40
CA ILE A 378 5.61 1.87 -21.69
C ILE A 378 4.44 1.90 -22.68
N PHE A 379 4.51 1.14 -23.76
CA PHE A 379 3.43 1.07 -24.75
C PHE A 379 2.17 0.47 -24.14
N THR A 380 2.26 -0.55 -23.30
CA THR A 380 1.10 -1.11 -22.58
C THR A 380 0.44 -0.06 -21.69
N ILE A 381 1.21 0.74 -20.96
CA ILE A 381 0.67 1.82 -20.13
C ILE A 381 -0.03 2.88 -21.00
N ILE A 382 0.64 3.37 -22.04
CA ILE A 382 0.08 4.43 -22.90
C ILE A 382 -1.18 3.95 -23.62
N THR A 383 -1.13 2.78 -24.26
CA THR A 383 -2.23 2.27 -25.09
C THR A 383 -3.36 1.70 -24.24
N LYS A 384 -3.07 0.78 -23.31
CA LYS A 384 -4.11 0.00 -22.63
C LYS A 384 -4.53 0.57 -21.29
N VAL A 385 -3.65 1.25 -20.55
CA VAL A 385 -3.99 1.85 -19.25
C VAL A 385 -4.59 3.25 -19.42
N LEU A 386 -4.11 4.03 -20.39
CA LEU A 386 -4.56 5.40 -20.62
C LEU A 386 -5.49 5.53 -21.83
N ALA A 387 -5.04 5.18 -23.04
CA ALA A 387 -5.78 5.46 -24.27
C ALA A 387 -7.09 4.68 -24.38
N VAL A 388 -7.10 3.37 -24.13
CA VAL A 388 -8.32 2.54 -24.21
C VAL A 388 -9.42 3.04 -23.25
N PRO A 389 -9.18 3.23 -21.94
CA PRO A 389 -10.19 3.81 -21.05
C PRO A 389 -10.62 5.22 -21.46
N TYR A 390 -9.71 6.05 -21.96
CA TYR A 390 -10.02 7.39 -22.45
C TYR A 390 -10.98 7.34 -23.65
N VAL A 391 -10.66 6.58 -24.70
CA VAL A 391 -11.47 6.46 -25.92
C VAL A 391 -12.86 5.91 -25.61
N ILE A 392 -12.93 4.80 -24.87
CA ILE A 392 -14.22 4.16 -24.54
C ILE A 392 -15.06 5.06 -23.63
N SER A 393 -14.44 5.72 -22.64
CA SER A 393 -15.20 6.61 -21.74
C SER A 393 -15.65 7.90 -22.42
N HIS A 394 -14.83 8.49 -23.30
CA HIS A 394 -15.18 9.70 -24.03
C HIS A 394 -16.40 9.48 -24.93
N ILE A 395 -16.39 8.38 -25.70
CA ILE A 395 -17.50 7.99 -26.57
C ILE A 395 -18.73 7.55 -25.74
N GLY A 396 -18.52 6.82 -24.63
CA GLY A 396 -19.58 6.41 -23.71
C GLY A 396 -20.21 7.54 -22.89
N HIS A 397 -19.54 8.69 -22.74
CA HIS A 397 -20.03 9.81 -21.93
C HIS A 397 -21.12 10.64 -22.60
N ALA A 398 -21.30 10.51 -23.91
CA ALA A 398 -22.32 11.23 -24.66
C ALA A 398 -23.76 10.80 -24.33
N LYS A 399 -23.99 9.67 -23.63
CA LYS A 399 -25.34 9.12 -23.40
C LYS A 399 -25.58 8.58 -21.98
N LYS A 400 -26.67 9.06 -21.36
CA LYS A 400 -27.12 8.73 -19.99
C LYS A 400 -27.59 7.27 -19.79
N SER A 401 -27.84 6.52 -20.88
CA SER A 401 -28.46 5.18 -20.85
C SER A 401 -27.52 4.03 -20.45
N LEU A 402 -26.22 4.28 -20.27
CA LEU A 402 -25.19 3.24 -20.02
C LEU A 402 -25.03 2.84 -18.54
N THR A 403 -26.04 3.11 -17.69
CA THR A 403 -25.90 3.00 -16.23
C THR A 403 -26.02 1.58 -15.69
N ASN A 404 -26.73 0.69 -16.38
CA ASN A 404 -26.81 -0.74 -16.05
C ASN A 404 -26.68 -1.58 -17.32
N LEU A 405 -25.55 -2.26 -17.49
CA LEU A 405 -25.29 -3.10 -18.65
C LEU A 405 -25.93 -4.48 -18.42
N PRO A 406 -26.84 -4.96 -19.29
CA PRO A 406 -27.46 -6.27 -19.13
C PRO A 406 -26.39 -7.38 -19.21
N SER A 407 -26.52 -8.39 -18.35
CA SER A 407 -25.67 -9.58 -18.35
C SER A 407 -26.51 -10.83 -18.16
N PHE A 408 -26.17 -11.90 -18.88
CA PHE A 408 -26.90 -13.17 -18.83
C PHE A 408 -26.88 -13.80 -17.43
N LEU A 409 -25.76 -13.65 -16.71
CA LEU A 409 -25.59 -14.15 -15.34
C LEU A 409 -25.57 -13.02 -14.32
N ARG A 410 -26.17 -13.26 -13.15
CA ARG A 410 -26.01 -12.40 -11.97
C ARG A 410 -24.55 -12.41 -11.50
N PRO A 411 -24.04 -11.32 -10.88
CA PRO A 411 -22.65 -11.20 -10.44
C PRO A 411 -22.11 -12.38 -9.61
N GLY A 412 -22.91 -12.92 -8.68
CA GLY A 412 -22.48 -14.06 -7.86
C GLY A 412 -22.18 -15.33 -8.68
N LYS A 413 -23.04 -15.65 -9.66
CA LYS A 413 -22.87 -16.84 -10.52
C LYS A 413 -21.71 -16.66 -11.51
N SER A 414 -21.47 -15.44 -11.97
CA SER A 414 -20.36 -15.16 -12.90
C SER A 414 -18.99 -15.32 -12.23
N TYR A 415 -18.86 -14.94 -10.96
CA TYR A 415 -17.64 -15.22 -10.17
C TYR A 415 -17.43 -16.72 -9.96
N PHE A 416 -18.49 -17.48 -9.66
CA PHE A 416 -18.40 -18.93 -9.46
C PHE A 416 -17.92 -19.65 -10.73
N LEU A 417 -18.47 -19.28 -11.89
CA LEU A 417 -18.03 -19.82 -13.18
C LEU A 417 -16.55 -19.49 -13.45
N ALA A 418 -16.12 -18.25 -13.19
CA ALA A 418 -14.73 -17.85 -13.37
C ALA A 418 -13.77 -18.69 -12.50
N ILE A 419 -14.15 -19.00 -11.26
CA ILE A 419 -13.36 -19.87 -10.37
C ILE A 419 -13.29 -21.31 -10.91
N ILE A 420 -14.40 -21.87 -11.39
CA ILE A 420 -14.41 -23.21 -12.01
C ILE A 420 -13.48 -23.25 -13.22
N LEU A 421 -13.54 -22.24 -14.09
CA LEU A 421 -12.67 -22.16 -15.26
C LEU A 421 -11.19 -22.07 -14.87
N LEU A 422 -10.86 -21.25 -13.86
CA LEU A 422 -9.49 -21.17 -13.36
C LEU A 422 -9.01 -22.50 -12.77
N MET A 423 -9.85 -23.21 -12.02
CA MET A 423 -9.52 -24.55 -11.53
C MET A 423 -9.28 -25.52 -12.68
N LEU A 424 -10.16 -25.55 -13.68
CA LEU A 424 -10.02 -26.40 -14.86
C LEU A 424 -8.69 -26.13 -15.58
N ILE A 425 -8.37 -24.85 -15.81
CA ILE A 425 -7.13 -24.42 -16.46
C ILE A 425 -5.90 -24.85 -15.66
N TYR A 426 -5.94 -24.72 -14.33
CA TYR A 426 -4.84 -25.16 -13.48
C TYR A 426 -4.63 -26.68 -13.56
N PHE A 427 -5.69 -27.47 -13.45
CA PHE A 427 -5.59 -28.93 -13.51
C PHE A 427 -5.13 -29.44 -14.88
N THR A 428 -5.53 -28.79 -15.98
CA THR A 428 -5.08 -29.18 -17.32
C THR A 428 -3.62 -28.83 -17.55
N LEU A 429 -3.19 -27.61 -17.19
CA LEU A 429 -1.82 -27.14 -17.45
C LEU A 429 -0.79 -27.70 -16.44
N LYS A 430 -1.18 -28.11 -15.23
CA LYS A 430 -0.26 -28.66 -14.21
C LYS A 430 0.55 -29.85 -14.71
N ASN A 431 -0.05 -30.69 -15.56
CA ASN A 431 0.59 -31.92 -16.05
C ASN A 431 1.23 -31.76 -17.43
N ILE A 432 1.19 -30.56 -18.04
CA ILE A 432 1.71 -30.32 -19.38
C ILE A 432 3.10 -29.66 -19.24
N SER A 433 4.16 -30.46 -19.43
CA SER A 433 5.52 -29.93 -19.54
C SER A 433 5.78 -29.48 -20.98
N ILE A 434 5.57 -28.19 -21.26
CA ILE A 434 5.91 -27.62 -22.57
C ILE A 434 7.42 -27.45 -22.64
N VAL A 435 8.07 -28.19 -23.55
CA VAL A 435 9.51 -28.16 -23.78
C VAL A 435 9.95 -26.71 -24.10
N GLY A 436 10.88 -26.17 -23.31
CA GLY A 436 11.45 -24.82 -23.51
C GLY A 436 10.79 -23.67 -22.74
N LEU A 437 9.64 -23.90 -22.08
CA LEU A 437 8.90 -22.85 -21.33
C LEU A 437 8.77 -23.14 -19.82
N THR A 438 9.46 -24.18 -19.34
CA THR A 438 9.34 -24.68 -17.97
C THR A 438 9.70 -23.65 -16.89
N GLU A 439 10.51 -22.64 -17.21
CA GLU A 439 10.88 -21.56 -16.28
C GLU A 439 9.78 -20.51 -16.08
N TRP A 440 8.84 -20.39 -17.04
CA TRP A 440 7.83 -19.32 -17.09
C TRP A 440 6.39 -19.83 -16.97
N ASN A 441 6.20 -20.97 -16.32
CA ASN A 441 4.89 -21.62 -16.15
C ASN A 441 3.80 -20.64 -15.68
N ALA A 442 4.08 -19.76 -14.70
CA ALA A 442 3.12 -18.77 -14.21
C ALA A 442 2.60 -17.83 -15.31
N LEU A 443 3.46 -17.40 -16.23
CA LEU A 443 3.07 -16.53 -17.34
C LEU A 443 2.15 -17.26 -18.32
N LEU A 444 2.44 -18.53 -18.61
CA LEU A 444 1.59 -19.38 -19.44
C LEU A 444 0.21 -19.60 -18.83
N TYR A 445 0.13 -19.93 -17.53
CA TYR A 445 -1.15 -20.02 -16.83
C TYR A 445 -1.95 -18.73 -16.96
N THR A 446 -1.30 -17.57 -16.78
CA THR A 446 -1.99 -16.29 -16.92
C THR A 446 -2.43 -15.98 -18.33
N ALA A 447 -1.63 -16.30 -19.34
CA ALA A 447 -2.01 -16.10 -20.73
C ALA A 447 -3.27 -16.91 -21.09
N VAL A 448 -3.27 -18.21 -20.78
CA VAL A 448 -4.40 -19.10 -21.04
C VAL A 448 -5.62 -18.68 -20.23
N ALA A 449 -5.45 -18.33 -18.95
CA ALA A 449 -6.53 -17.82 -18.11
C ALA A 449 -7.18 -16.56 -18.69
N LEU A 450 -6.39 -15.58 -19.12
CA LEU A 450 -6.90 -14.35 -19.73
C LEU A 450 -7.67 -14.62 -21.02
N ILE A 451 -7.15 -15.49 -21.89
CA ILE A 451 -7.84 -15.86 -23.14
C ILE A 451 -9.18 -16.54 -22.84
N VAL A 452 -9.21 -17.56 -21.98
CA VAL A 452 -10.44 -18.31 -21.65
C VAL A 452 -11.46 -17.43 -20.93
N LEU A 453 -11.02 -16.63 -19.95
CA LEU A 453 -11.89 -15.69 -19.25
C LEU A 453 -12.41 -14.58 -20.19
N GLY A 454 -11.58 -14.09 -21.11
CA GLY A 454 -11.99 -13.10 -22.12
C GLY A 454 -13.08 -13.62 -23.04
N ILE A 455 -12.90 -14.82 -23.60
CA ILE A 455 -13.92 -15.49 -24.44
C ILE A 455 -15.22 -15.70 -23.64
N THR A 456 -15.09 -16.22 -22.42
CA THR A 456 -16.25 -16.45 -21.54
C THR A 456 -16.99 -15.15 -21.22
N MET A 457 -16.26 -14.07 -20.98
CA MET A 457 -16.85 -12.75 -20.74
C MET A 457 -17.64 -12.25 -21.95
N MET A 458 -17.15 -12.45 -23.17
CA MET A 458 -17.87 -12.11 -24.40
C MET A 458 -19.19 -12.88 -24.52
N ILE A 459 -19.21 -14.17 -24.12
CA ILE A 459 -20.41 -15.02 -24.18
C ILE A 459 -21.45 -14.59 -23.14
N ILE A 460 -21.03 -14.25 -21.91
CA ILE A 460 -21.96 -13.94 -20.80
C ILE A 460 -22.55 -12.54 -20.91
N LYS A 461 -21.79 -11.59 -21.47
CA LYS A 461 -22.20 -10.18 -21.50
C LYS A 461 -22.96 -9.90 -22.79
N ARG A 462 -24.20 -9.41 -22.65
CA ARG A 462 -25.10 -9.06 -23.78
C ARG A 462 -24.84 -7.65 -24.32
N ASN A 463 -24.05 -6.85 -23.62
CA ASN A 463 -23.71 -5.51 -24.06
C ASN A 463 -22.42 -5.51 -24.89
N ILE A 464 -22.47 -4.86 -26.05
CA ILE A 464 -21.34 -4.68 -26.96
C ILE A 464 -20.11 -4.12 -26.24
N PHE A 465 -20.24 -3.10 -25.37
CA PHE A 465 -19.05 -2.56 -24.66
C PHE A 465 -18.38 -3.57 -23.73
N SER A 466 -19.15 -4.45 -23.10
CA SER A 466 -18.60 -5.50 -22.26
C SER A 466 -17.94 -6.61 -23.09
N GLN A 467 -18.45 -6.88 -24.29
CA GLN A 467 -17.83 -7.81 -25.25
C GLN A 467 -16.52 -7.25 -25.80
N ILE A 468 -16.45 -5.95 -26.09
CA ILE A 468 -15.20 -5.25 -26.48
C ILE A 468 -14.15 -5.43 -25.38
N VAL A 469 -14.51 -5.21 -24.11
CA VAL A 469 -13.59 -5.43 -23.00
C VAL A 469 -13.15 -6.89 -22.91
N GLY A 470 -14.04 -7.85 -23.19
CA GLY A 470 -13.70 -9.26 -23.31
C GLY A 470 -12.63 -9.53 -24.39
N LEU A 471 -12.77 -8.93 -25.58
CA LEU A 471 -11.79 -9.02 -26.66
C LEU A 471 -10.44 -8.41 -26.25
N LEU A 472 -10.45 -7.23 -25.63
CA LEU A 472 -9.25 -6.57 -25.13
C LEU A 472 -8.54 -7.41 -24.03
N VAL A 473 -9.30 -8.19 -23.25
CA VAL A 473 -8.75 -9.15 -22.27
C VAL A 473 -8.10 -10.34 -22.97
N ILE A 474 -8.65 -10.82 -24.10
CA ILE A 474 -8.01 -11.86 -24.93
C ILE A 474 -6.68 -11.35 -25.47
N GLU A 475 -6.64 -10.14 -26.02
CA GLU A 475 -5.40 -9.50 -26.50
C GLU A 475 -4.35 -9.34 -25.40
N ASN A 476 -4.79 -9.07 -24.16
CA ASN A 476 -3.92 -9.08 -22.98
C ASN A 476 -3.34 -10.46 -22.70
N GLY A 477 -4.14 -11.53 -22.84
CA GLY A 477 -3.66 -12.91 -22.71
C GLY A 477 -2.63 -13.27 -23.77
N ILE A 478 -2.83 -12.86 -25.02
CA ILE A 478 -1.84 -13.03 -26.11
C ILE A 478 -0.56 -12.25 -25.79
N ALA A 479 -0.67 -11.01 -25.32
CA ALA A 479 0.51 -10.22 -24.95
C ALA A 479 1.33 -10.87 -23.82
N VAL A 480 0.66 -11.48 -22.82
CA VAL A 480 1.34 -12.23 -21.76
C VAL A 480 1.96 -13.54 -22.28
N PHE A 481 1.33 -14.20 -23.25
CA PHE A 481 1.91 -15.38 -23.92
C PHE A 481 3.22 -15.01 -24.62
N VAL A 482 3.26 -13.87 -25.32
CA VAL A 482 4.47 -13.34 -25.95
C VAL A 482 5.56 -13.11 -24.90
N LEU A 483 5.22 -12.51 -23.76
CA LEU A 483 6.14 -12.34 -22.63
C LEU A 483 6.67 -13.66 -22.05
N ALA A 484 5.88 -14.74 -22.10
CA ALA A 484 6.31 -16.06 -21.64
C ALA A 484 7.33 -16.72 -22.59
N THR A 485 7.26 -16.39 -23.89
CA THR A 485 8.13 -16.91 -24.96
C THR A 485 9.38 -16.06 -25.21
N VAL A 486 9.68 -15.10 -24.32
CA VAL A 486 10.75 -14.12 -24.48
C VAL A 486 12.09 -14.82 -24.74
N GLY A 487 12.57 -14.59 -25.96
CA GLY A 487 13.66 -15.30 -26.63
C GLY A 487 13.51 -15.40 -28.15
N SER A 488 12.37 -15.02 -28.76
CA SER A 488 12.16 -15.26 -30.22
C SER A 488 11.29 -14.29 -31.05
N LEU A 489 10.72 -13.20 -30.51
CA LEU A 489 9.77 -12.38 -31.29
C LEU A 489 10.30 -10.97 -31.65
N PRO A 490 10.33 -10.59 -32.95
CA PRO A 490 10.69 -9.25 -33.39
C PRO A 490 9.76 -8.16 -32.85
N LEU A 491 10.31 -6.98 -32.54
CA LEU A 491 9.58 -5.76 -32.13
C LEU A 491 8.35 -5.46 -33.01
N MET A 492 8.38 -5.80 -34.30
CA MET A 492 7.24 -5.61 -35.21
C MET A 492 5.96 -6.32 -34.76
N ILE A 493 6.07 -7.50 -34.14
CA ILE A 493 4.90 -8.27 -33.70
C ILE A 493 4.28 -7.59 -32.46
N GLU A 494 5.10 -7.08 -31.55
CA GLU A 494 4.62 -6.31 -30.39
C GLU A 494 3.88 -5.04 -30.82
N PHE A 495 4.46 -4.26 -31.75
CA PHE A 495 3.79 -3.08 -32.30
C PHE A 495 2.48 -3.42 -33.02
N GLY A 496 2.44 -4.56 -33.73
CA GLY A 496 1.22 -5.06 -34.37
C GLY A 496 0.12 -5.32 -33.34
N ILE A 497 0.44 -5.99 -32.23
CA ILE A 497 -0.52 -6.25 -31.15
C ILE A 497 -1.04 -4.94 -30.56
N PHE A 498 -0.17 -3.98 -30.23
CA PHE A 498 -0.61 -2.69 -29.67
C PHE A 498 -1.46 -1.88 -30.67
N GLY A 499 -1.06 -1.83 -31.93
CA GLY A 499 -1.80 -1.13 -32.99
C GLY A 499 -3.21 -1.70 -33.18
N VAL A 500 -3.33 -3.03 -33.23
CA VAL A 500 -4.62 -3.72 -33.30
C VAL A 500 -5.48 -3.39 -32.09
N THR A 501 -4.93 -3.39 -30.87
CA THR A 501 -5.72 -3.12 -29.65
C THR A 501 -6.37 -1.73 -29.67
N VAL A 502 -5.63 -0.70 -30.10
CA VAL A 502 -6.14 0.68 -30.17
C VAL A 502 -7.14 0.85 -31.31
N ALA A 503 -6.82 0.31 -32.49
CA ALA A 503 -7.71 0.37 -33.65
C ALA A 503 -9.04 -0.34 -33.35
N THR A 504 -8.99 -1.53 -32.78
CA THR A 504 -10.15 -2.32 -32.35
C THR A 504 -10.98 -1.57 -31.31
N ALA A 505 -10.34 -1.01 -30.26
CA ALA A 505 -11.05 -0.22 -29.26
C ALA A 505 -11.73 1.02 -29.86
N TYR A 506 -11.07 1.72 -30.77
CA TYR A 506 -11.58 2.91 -31.43
C TYR A 506 -12.75 2.60 -32.37
N ILE A 507 -12.56 1.67 -33.30
CA ILE A 507 -13.58 1.26 -34.28
C ILE A 507 -14.81 0.72 -33.56
N LEU A 508 -14.63 -0.19 -32.60
CA LEU A 508 -15.76 -0.79 -31.90
C LEU A 508 -16.48 0.20 -30.98
N ALA A 509 -15.77 1.17 -30.39
CA ALA A 509 -16.42 2.22 -29.60
C ALA A 509 -17.29 3.12 -30.49
N ILE A 510 -16.80 3.52 -31.68
CA ILE A 510 -17.58 4.30 -32.65
C ILE A 510 -18.79 3.51 -33.15
N LEU A 511 -18.58 2.27 -33.58
CA LEU A 511 -19.68 1.42 -34.06
C LEU A 511 -20.73 1.21 -32.97
N SER A 512 -20.32 0.99 -31.72
CA SER A 512 -21.25 0.86 -30.59
C SER A 512 -22.04 2.14 -30.34
N ALA A 513 -21.41 3.31 -30.48
CA ALA A 513 -22.09 4.59 -30.34
C ALA A 513 -23.12 4.79 -31.46
N GLN A 514 -22.72 4.51 -32.71
CA GLN A 514 -23.59 4.60 -33.89
C GLN A 514 -24.78 3.63 -33.82
N ILE A 515 -24.55 2.38 -33.41
CA ILE A 515 -25.62 1.39 -33.20
C ILE A 515 -26.62 1.90 -32.14
N ASN A 516 -26.11 2.47 -31.05
CA ASN A 516 -26.95 3.05 -30.01
C ASN A 516 -27.66 4.35 -30.45
N ASP A 517 -27.11 5.10 -31.42
CA ASP A 517 -27.77 6.26 -32.05
C ASP A 517 -28.91 5.81 -32.95
N LEU A 518 -28.71 4.74 -33.71
CA LEU A 518 -29.67 4.22 -34.70
C LEU A 518 -30.80 3.42 -34.06
N TYR A 519 -30.48 2.53 -33.11
CA TYR A 519 -31.42 1.53 -32.57
C TYR A 519 -31.81 1.77 -31.11
N GLY A 520 -31.20 2.75 -30.43
CA GLY A 520 -31.53 3.11 -29.05
C GLY A 520 -31.18 2.08 -27.97
N SER A 521 -30.66 0.90 -28.35
CA SER A 521 -30.16 -0.14 -27.45
C SER A 521 -28.73 -0.56 -27.82
N THR A 522 -28.02 -1.05 -26.81
CA THR A 522 -26.69 -1.69 -26.94
C THR A 522 -26.74 -3.17 -26.55
N ASP A 523 -27.95 -3.70 -26.28
CA ASP A 523 -28.17 -5.11 -26.01
C ASP A 523 -28.17 -5.89 -27.33
N THR A 524 -27.32 -6.89 -27.43
CA THR A 524 -27.19 -7.70 -28.65
C THR A 524 -28.43 -8.53 -28.95
N ASP A 525 -29.27 -8.82 -27.96
CA ASP A 525 -30.50 -9.56 -28.21
C ASP A 525 -31.61 -8.65 -28.78
N ASP A 526 -31.69 -7.39 -28.34
CA ASP A 526 -32.60 -6.40 -28.97
C ASP A 526 -32.23 -6.20 -30.45
N LEU A 527 -30.93 -6.25 -30.78
CA LEU A 527 -30.45 -6.16 -32.16
C LEU A 527 -30.74 -7.42 -32.99
N ARG A 528 -30.96 -8.57 -32.36
CA ARG A 528 -31.35 -9.81 -33.04
C ARG A 528 -32.83 -9.84 -33.42
N GLU A 529 -33.65 -9.09 -32.71
CA GLU A 529 -35.09 -8.98 -32.95
C GLU A 529 -35.44 -7.93 -34.02
N LEU A 530 -34.45 -7.23 -34.58
CA LEU A 530 -34.62 -6.35 -35.72
C LEU A 530 -34.89 -7.17 -36.99
N SER A 531 -36.13 -7.21 -37.45
CA SER A 531 -36.49 -7.69 -38.79
C SER A 531 -36.17 -6.62 -39.83
N GLU A 532 -35.69 -7.03 -41.01
CA GLU A 532 -35.38 -6.17 -42.17
C GLU A 532 -36.49 -5.18 -42.55
#